data_AF-A0A2V6QBJ3-F1
#
_entry.id   AF-A0A2V6QBJ3-F1
#
_cell.length_a   1.000
_cell.length_b   1.000
_cell.length_c   1.000
_cell.angle_alpha   90.00
_cell.angle_beta   90.00
_cell.angle_gamma   90.00
#
_symmetry.space_group_name_H-M   'P 1'
#
loop_
_entity.id
_entity.type
_entity.pdbx_description
1 polymer ?
#
loop_
_entity_poly.entity_id
_entity_poly.type
_entity_poly.pdbx_seq_one_letter_code
_entity_poly.pdbx_strand_id
1 'polypeptide(L)'
;MAGLALVRAAVALALALCALAGCAAQRWSYTKPGMTPGRLDQDLESCRRLAHRPYWFAFTRSGRVDQEALNQCMQRRGYTAQRDE
;
A
#
# COMPACT_ATOMS: atom_id res chain seq x y z
N MET A 1 -42.31 -4.56 -14.41
CA MET A 1 -41.66 -3.59 -13.49
C MET A 1 -40.90 -4.24 -12.32
N ALA A 2 -41.24 -5.47 -11.90
CA ALA A 2 -40.54 -6.17 -10.80
C ALA A 2 -39.06 -6.56 -11.10
N GLY A 3 -38.72 -6.89 -12.36
CA GLY A 3 -37.37 -7.31 -12.73
C GLY A 3 -36.29 -6.21 -12.60
N LEU A 4 -36.65 -4.95 -12.82
CA LEU A 4 -35.71 -3.83 -12.70
C LEU A 4 -35.32 -3.55 -11.24
N ALA A 5 -36.22 -3.81 -10.29
CA ALA A 5 -35.97 -3.63 -8.87
C ALA A 5 -35.00 -4.69 -8.31
N LEU A 6 -35.14 -5.95 -8.77
CA LEU A 6 -34.22 -7.03 -8.42
C LEU A 6 -32.79 -6.79 -8.93
N VAL A 7 -32.66 -6.28 -10.16
CA VAL A 7 -31.34 -5.94 -10.74
C VAL A 7 -30.68 -4.79 -9.95
N ARG A 8 -31.44 -3.78 -9.54
CA ARG A 8 -30.92 -2.66 -8.74
C ARG A 8 -30.46 -3.12 -7.35
N ALA A 9 -31.21 -4.02 -6.72
CA ALA A 9 -30.83 -4.60 -5.42
C ALA A 9 -29.54 -5.43 -5.53
N ALA A 10 -29.41 -6.24 -6.58
CA ALA A 10 -28.21 -7.04 -6.82
C ALA A 10 -26.98 -6.17 -7.09
N VAL A 11 -27.11 -5.09 -7.86
CA VAL A 11 -26.02 -4.14 -8.13
C VAL A 11 -25.60 -3.40 -6.86
N ALA A 12 -26.56 -2.96 -6.05
CA ALA A 12 -26.26 -2.30 -4.77
C ALA A 12 -25.52 -3.24 -3.80
N LEU A 13 -25.93 -4.51 -3.74
CA LEU A 13 -25.28 -5.52 -2.90
C LEU A 13 -23.85 -5.82 -3.40
N ALA A 14 -23.65 -5.95 -4.72
CA ALA A 14 -22.34 -6.15 -5.30
C ALA A 14 -21.38 -4.97 -5.04
N LEU A 15 -21.88 -3.73 -5.16
CA LEU A 15 -21.10 -2.53 -4.82
C LEU A 15 -20.73 -2.47 -3.33
N ALA A 16 -21.65 -2.86 -2.43
CA ALA A 16 -21.37 -2.93 -1.00
C ALA A 16 -20.30 -3.98 -0.67
N LEU A 17 -20.34 -5.14 -1.33
CA LEU A 17 -19.32 -6.19 -1.17
C LEU A 17 -17.96 -5.76 -1.74
N CYS A 18 -17.92 -5.05 -2.87
CA CYS A 18 -16.67 -4.47 -3.38
C CYS A 18 -16.10 -3.38 -2.47
N ALA A 19 -16.96 -2.60 -1.79
CA ALA A 19 -16.51 -1.62 -0.80
C ALA A 19 -15.89 -2.28 0.44
N LEU A 20 -16.37 -3.47 0.84
CA LEU A 20 -15.78 -4.27 1.92
C LEU A 20 -14.45 -4.93 1.52
N ALA A 21 -14.27 -5.29 0.24
CA ALA A 21 -13.00 -5.82 -0.28
C ALA A 21 -11.91 -4.76 -0.45
N GLY A 22 -12.28 -3.47 -0.38
CA GLY A 22 -11.37 -2.34 -0.53
C GLY A 22 -10.57 -2.01 0.73
N CYS A 23 -9.82 -2.95 1.31
CA CYS A 23 -8.82 -2.62 2.33
C CYS A 23 -7.70 -3.66 2.50
N ALA A 24 -7.56 -4.63 1.60
CA ALA A 24 -6.34 -5.44 1.53
C ALA A 24 -5.22 -4.66 0.81
N ALA A 25 -4.90 -3.47 1.31
CA ALA A 25 -3.71 -2.76 0.89
C ALA A 25 -2.53 -3.52 1.48
N GLN A 26 -1.73 -4.14 0.61
CA GLN A 26 -0.54 -4.91 0.97
C GLN A 26 0.35 -4.07 1.89
N ARG A 27 0.27 -4.33 3.19
CA ARG A 27 0.92 -3.52 4.23
C ARG A 27 2.29 -4.13 4.47
N TRP A 28 3.28 -3.27 4.64
CA TRP A 28 4.62 -3.70 5.00
C TRP A 28 4.92 -3.17 6.40
N SER A 29 5.29 -4.08 7.30
CA SER A 29 5.81 -3.74 8.62
C SER A 29 7.34 -3.75 8.59
N TYR A 30 7.93 -2.81 9.31
CA TYR A 30 9.38 -2.67 9.43
C TYR A 30 9.75 -2.73 10.90
N THR A 31 10.54 -3.73 11.27
CA THR A 31 10.95 -3.94 12.66
C THR A 31 12.46 -3.83 12.80
N LYS A 32 12.90 -3.28 13.92
CA LYS A 32 14.31 -3.16 14.29
C LYS A 32 14.41 -3.20 15.83
N PRO A 33 15.35 -3.94 16.43
CA PRO A 33 15.51 -3.99 17.88
C PRO A 33 15.79 -2.61 18.48
N GLY A 34 15.11 -2.26 19.57
CA GLY A 34 15.30 -0.98 20.28
C GLY A 34 14.77 0.25 19.55
N MET A 35 13.95 0.05 18.52
CA MET A 35 13.44 1.13 17.68
C MET A 35 12.16 1.74 18.22
N THR A 36 12.02 3.07 18.14
CA THR A 36 10.78 3.79 18.53
C THR A 36 9.93 4.10 17.29
N PRO A 37 8.59 4.17 17.44
CA PRO A 37 7.68 4.42 16.32
C PRO A 37 7.94 5.75 15.62
N GLY A 38 8.18 6.84 16.36
CA GLY A 38 8.44 8.15 15.75
C GLY A 38 9.73 8.20 14.93
N ARG A 39 10.75 7.41 15.31
CA ARG A 39 12.00 7.33 14.56
C ARG A 39 11.87 6.40 13.35
N LEU A 40 10.99 5.38 13.42
CA LEU A 40 10.62 4.56 12.27
C LEU A 40 9.93 5.42 11.20
N ASP A 41 8.98 6.28 11.58
CA ASP A 41 8.29 7.17 10.64
C ASP A 41 9.28 8.13 9.95
N GLN A 42 10.23 8.68 10.70
CA GLN A 42 11.26 9.55 10.14
C GLN A 42 12.16 8.83 9.12
N ASP A 43 12.57 7.59 9.42
CA ASP A 43 13.37 6.77 8.51
C ASP A 43 12.57 6.37 7.27
N LEU A 44 11.28 6.03 7.43
CA LEU A 44 10.37 5.73 6.33
C LEU A 44 10.18 6.92 5.40
N GLU A 45 9.97 8.12 5.92
CA GLU A 45 9.88 9.33 5.10
C GLU A 45 11.18 9.60 4.35
N SER A 46 12.33 9.44 5.01
CA SER A 46 13.63 9.60 4.37
C SER A 46 13.83 8.60 3.24
N CYS A 47 13.49 7.33 3.45
CA CYS A 47 13.63 6.30 2.43
C CYS A 47 12.58 6.41 1.32
N ARG A 48 11.35 6.87 1.60
CA ARG A 48 10.32 7.12 0.58
C ARG A 48 10.73 8.18 -0.42
N ARG A 49 11.40 9.24 0.04
CA ARG A 49 11.95 10.29 -0.85
C ARG A 49 13.00 9.73 -1.81
N LEU A 50 13.83 8.79 -1.36
CA LEU A 50 14.85 8.12 -2.17
C LEU A 50 14.26 7.06 -3.11
N ALA A 51 13.19 6.39 -2.68
CA ALA A 51 12.47 5.37 -3.45
C ALA A 51 11.49 5.98 -4.49
N HIS A 52 11.33 7.31 -4.50
CA HIS A 52 10.56 7.99 -5.53
C HIS A 52 11.39 8.02 -6.82
N ARG A 53 11.10 7.08 -7.72
CA ARG A 53 11.74 6.99 -9.04
C ARG A 53 11.32 8.19 -9.92
N PRO A 54 12.25 9.04 -10.42
CA PRO A 54 11.92 10.15 -11.30
C PRO A 54 11.72 9.73 -12.77
N TYR A 55 11.37 8.46 -13.05
CA TYR A 55 11.31 7.99 -14.44
C TYR A 55 10.01 8.44 -15.12
N TRP A 56 10.18 9.48 -15.94
CA TRP A 56 9.23 10.16 -16.83
C TRP A 56 8.51 9.27 -17.87
N PHE A 57 8.80 7.97 -17.96
CA PHE A 57 8.26 7.05 -18.98
C PHE A 57 7.41 5.90 -18.44
N ALA A 58 6.92 5.99 -17.20
CA ALA A 58 5.96 5.01 -16.68
C ALA A 58 4.53 5.31 -17.18
N PHE A 59 4.27 5.03 -18.46
CA PHE A 59 2.94 5.13 -19.08
C PHE A 59 1.95 4.07 -18.55
N THR A 60 2.36 3.21 -17.62
CA THR A 60 1.53 2.18 -17.00
C THR A 60 1.37 2.44 -15.51
N ARG A 61 0.23 3.02 -15.16
CA ARG A 61 -0.48 2.91 -13.87
C ARG A 61 0.34 3.08 -12.57
N SER A 62 0.16 4.29 -12.01
CA SER A 62 0.33 4.67 -10.60
C SER A 62 1.76 4.90 -10.13
N GLY A 63 2.05 6.16 -9.77
CA GLY A 63 3.17 6.60 -8.94
C GLY A 63 3.11 6.00 -7.52
N ARG A 64 3.21 4.68 -7.45
CA ARG A 64 3.44 3.95 -6.21
C ARG A 64 4.92 4.09 -5.89
N VAL A 65 5.21 4.32 -4.62
CA VAL A 65 6.58 4.20 -4.09
C VAL A 65 7.14 2.87 -4.62
N ASP A 66 8.36 2.90 -5.17
CA ASP A 66 9.05 1.67 -5.54
C ASP A 66 9.31 0.91 -4.24
N GLN A 67 8.42 -0.05 -3.94
CA GLN A 67 8.40 -0.77 -2.68
C GLN A 67 9.70 -1.56 -2.49
N GLU A 68 10.30 -2.01 -3.59
CA GLU A 68 11.58 -2.71 -3.59
C GLU A 68 12.71 -1.75 -3.20
N ALA A 69 12.76 -0.56 -3.80
CA ALA A 69 13.73 0.47 -3.42
C ALA A 69 13.55 0.95 -1.97
N LEU A 70 12.30 1.08 -1.49
CA LEU A 70 11.99 1.41 -0.10
C LEU A 70 12.50 0.30 0.85
N ASN A 71 12.19 -0.96 0.54
CA ASN A 71 12.63 -2.11 1.33
C ASN A 71 14.15 -2.19 1.41
N GLN A 72 14.85 -2.02 0.30
CA GLN A 72 16.31 -2.01 0.27
C GLN A 72 16.90 -0.87 1.11
N CYS A 73 16.32 0.33 1.06
CA CYS A 73 16.74 1.45 1.90
C CYS A 73 16.57 1.14 3.40
N MET A 74 15.41 0.58 3.77
CA MET A 74 15.12 0.19 5.16
C MET A 74 16.05 -0.94 5.64
N GLN A 75 16.31 -1.95 4.81
CA GLN A 75 17.24 -3.04 5.11
C GLN A 75 18.67 -2.54 5.35
N ARG A 76 19.16 -1.60 4.53
CA ARG A 76 20.47 -0.96 4.75
C ARG A 76 20.56 -0.19 6.07
N ARG A 77 19.42 0.27 6.61
CA ARG A 77 19.34 0.90 7.95
C ARG A 77 19.19 -0.11 9.09
N GLY A 78 19.19 -1.40 8.79
CA GLY A 78 19.08 -2.50 9.76
C GLY A 78 17.64 -2.84 10.14
N TYR A 79 16.66 -2.51 9.29
CA TYR A 79 15.28 -2.94 9.48
C TYR A 79 15.00 -4.24 8.74
N THR A 80 14.17 -5.08 9.34
CA THR A 80 13.58 -6.24 8.70
C THR A 80 12.23 -5.86 8.12
N ALA A 81 12.10 -5.93 6.79
CA ALA A 81 10.83 -5.76 6.11
C ALA A 81 10.02 -7.06 6.20
N GLN A 82 8.79 -6.97 6.70
CA GLN A 82 7.83 -8.06 6.74
C GLN A 82 6.61 -7.61 5.94
N ARG A 83 6.07 -8.53 5.13
CA ARG A 83 4.81 -8.30 4.46
C ARG A 83 3.72 -8.73 5.43
N ASP A 84 2.82 -7.81 5.76
CA ASP A 84 1.62 -8.16 6.49
C ASP A 84 0.64 -8.73 5.46
N GLU A 85 0.28 -10.00 5.62
CA GLU A 85 -0.70 -10.72 4.78
C GLU A 85 -2.14 -10.45 5.21
#